data_AF-A0A0K8TEM8-F1
#
_entry.id   AF-A0A0K8TEM8-F1
#
_cell.length_a   1.000
_cell.length_b   1.000
_cell.length_c   1.000
_cell.angle_alpha   90.00
_cell.angle_beta   90.00
_cell.angle_gamma   90.00
#
_symmetry.space_group_name_H-M   'P 1'
#
loop_
_entity.id
_entity.type
_entity.pdbx_description
1 polymer ?
#
loop_
_entity_poly.entity_id
_entity_poly.type
_entity_poly.pdbx_seq_one_letter_code
_entity_poly.pdbx_strand_id
1 'polypeptide(L)'
;RMQVFMYLEKGIRVLHDLSNPQFTAMRWFAVSSFGQGKWSFFCQPVYDRSLEPYPPECRTSTLGLDYVGHKSVTKEGYTCFPWASSYIHQVFKNSEFPDGTVARAVDYCRNPSAD
;
A
#
# COMPACT_ATOMS: atom_id res chain seq x y z
N ARG A 1 -18.92 10.77 11.09
CA ARG A 1 -18.85 9.54 11.92
C ARG A 1 -18.92 8.35 10.96
N MET A 2 -17.82 7.62 10.78
CA MET A 2 -17.74 6.49 9.84
C MET A 2 -17.62 5.18 10.62
N GLN A 3 -18.37 4.17 10.24
CA GLN A 3 -18.45 2.89 10.96
C GLN A 3 -18.19 1.75 9.99
N VAL A 4 -17.36 0.78 10.42
CA VAL A 4 -17.17 -0.48 9.69
C VAL A 4 -18.06 -1.53 10.36
N PHE A 5 -18.95 -2.12 9.56
CA PHE A 5 -19.88 -3.15 10.01
C PHE A 5 -19.78 -4.36 9.10
N MET A 6 -20.04 -5.53 9.67
CA MET A 6 -20.16 -6.78 8.93
C MET A 6 -21.60 -7.26 8.99
N TYR A 7 -22.08 -7.80 7.87
CA TYR A 7 -23.38 -8.47 7.79
C TYR A 7 -23.17 -9.95 8.10
N LEU A 8 -23.77 -10.42 9.18
CA LEU A 8 -23.84 -11.84 9.53
C LEU A 8 -25.29 -12.30 9.36
N GLU A 9 -25.52 -13.61 9.21
CA GLU A 9 -26.88 -14.18 9.19
C GLU A 9 -27.69 -13.82 10.45
N LYS A 10 -27.01 -13.61 11.58
CA LYS A 10 -27.60 -13.19 12.86
C LYS A 10 -27.75 -11.66 13.00
N GLY A 11 -27.52 -10.92 11.92
CA GLY A 11 -27.66 -9.46 11.86
C GLY A 11 -26.34 -8.70 11.70
N ILE A 12 -26.45 -7.38 11.72
CA ILE A 12 -25.32 -6.47 11.53
C ILE A 12 -24.51 -6.38 12.83
N ARG A 13 -23.20 -6.54 12.74
CA ARG A 13 -22.26 -6.28 13.83
C ARG A 13 -21.36 -5.12 13.45
N VAL A 14 -21.35 -4.06 14.27
CA VAL A 14 -20.37 -2.99 14.15
C VAL A 14 -19.04 -3.54 14.65
N LEU A 15 -18.04 -3.59 13.76
CA LEU A 15 -16.70 -4.03 14.12
C LEU A 15 -15.94 -2.87 14.77
N HIS A 16 -15.98 -1.68 14.16
CA HIS A 16 -15.21 -0.53 14.62
C HIS A 16 -15.88 0.82 14.34
N ASP A 17 -15.73 1.76 15.28
CA ASP A 17 -16.08 3.18 15.13
C ASP A 17 -14.82 3.97 14.76
N LEU A 18 -14.74 4.45 13.52
CA LEU A 18 -13.55 5.12 12.98
C LEU A 18 -13.36 6.55 13.51
N SER A 19 -14.28 7.03 14.36
CA SER A 19 -14.14 8.29 15.10
C SER A 19 -13.10 8.19 16.22
N ASN A 20 -12.70 6.97 16.59
CA ASN A 20 -11.74 6.75 17.67
C ASN A 20 -10.34 7.22 17.21
N PRO A 21 -9.59 7.97 18.03
CA PRO A 21 -8.25 8.48 17.70
C PRO A 21 -7.23 7.42 17.26
N GLN A 22 -7.37 6.18 17.74
CA GLN A 22 -6.55 5.04 17.32
C GLN A 22 -6.83 4.64 15.86
N PHE A 23 -8.04 4.92 15.36
CA PHE A 23 -8.48 4.61 14.00
C PHE A 23 -8.13 5.73 13.02
N THR A 24 -7.93 6.98 13.47
CA THR A 24 -7.26 8.02 12.66
C THR A 24 -5.80 7.69 12.34
N ALA A 25 -5.18 6.78 13.08
CA ALA A 25 -3.86 6.23 12.76
C ALA A 25 -3.91 5.08 11.74
N MET A 26 -5.10 4.58 11.39
CA MET A 26 -5.22 3.60 10.32
C MET A 26 -5.00 4.28 8.97
N ARG A 27 -4.13 3.67 8.17
CA ARG A 27 -3.77 4.22 6.86
C ARG A 27 -4.48 3.43 5.78
N TRP A 28 -5.32 4.17 5.05
CA TRP A 28 -6.06 3.89 3.81
C TRP A 28 -6.73 2.52 3.66
N PHE A 29 -7.83 2.52 2.91
CA PHE A 29 -8.43 1.33 2.34
C PHE A 29 -8.11 1.36 0.84
N ALA A 30 -7.25 0.46 0.39
CA ALA A 30 -7.07 0.24 -1.05
C ALA A 30 -7.88 -0.99 -1.43
N VAL A 31 -9.02 -0.80 -2.10
CA VAL A 31 -9.79 -1.92 -2.67
C VAL A 31 -9.04 -2.37 -3.92
N SER A 32 -8.41 -3.54 -3.86
CA SER A 32 -7.89 -4.20 -5.06
C SER A 32 -9.05 -4.54 -6.00
N SER A 33 -8.73 -4.72 -7.28
CA SER A 33 -9.70 -5.18 -8.29
C SER A 33 -10.38 -6.52 -7.95
N PHE A 34 -9.85 -7.28 -6.99
CA PHE A 34 -10.41 -8.53 -6.48
C PHE A 34 -11.25 -8.38 -5.21
N GLY A 35 -11.60 -7.14 -4.82
CA GLY A 35 -12.42 -6.86 -3.63
C GLY A 35 -11.67 -7.01 -2.30
N GLN A 36 -10.34 -7.19 -2.33
CA GLN A 36 -9.51 -7.24 -1.11
C GLN A 36 -9.06 -5.84 -0.74
N GLY A 37 -9.41 -5.40 0.48
CA GLY A 37 -8.97 -4.13 1.06
C GLY A 37 -7.71 -4.32 1.90
N LYS A 38 -6.59 -3.69 1.52
CA LYS A 38 -5.40 -3.61 2.40
C LYS A 38 -5.60 -2.45 3.36
N TRP A 39 -5.46 -2.72 4.65
CA TRP A 39 -5.44 -1.73 5.71
C TRP A 39 -4.28 -2.05 6.64
N SER A 40 -3.67 -1.04 7.25
CA SER A 40 -2.64 -1.25 8.27
C SER A 40 -2.84 -0.27 9.41
N PHE A 41 -2.60 -0.75 10.64
CA PHE A 41 -2.35 0.14 11.77
C PHE A 41 -0.98 0.77 11.60
N PHE A 42 -0.88 2.08 11.85
CA PHE A 42 0.43 2.73 11.94
C PHE A 42 1.20 2.16 13.15
N CYS A 43 2.11 1.23 12.88
CA CYS A 43 3.20 0.92 13.80
C CYS A 43 4.41 1.76 13.37
N GLN A 44 5.03 2.49 14.31
CA GLN A 44 6.38 2.98 14.04
C GLN A 44 7.25 1.76 13.70
N PRO A 45 7.99 1.77 12.58
CA PRO A 45 8.85 0.66 12.25
C PRO A 45 9.83 0.49 13.40
N VAL A 46 9.87 -0.71 13.99
CA VAL A 46 10.96 -1.08 14.89
C VAL A 46 12.21 -1.05 14.02
N TYR A 47 13.06 -0.05 14.21
CA TYR A 47 14.29 0.10 13.45
C TYR A 47 15.27 -0.97 13.94
N ASP A 48 15.09 -2.20 13.46
CA ASP A 48 16.03 -3.27 13.69
C ASP A 48 17.25 -3.03 12.79
N ARG A 49 18.35 -2.59 13.41
CA ARG A 49 19.64 -2.37 12.73
C ARG A 49 20.24 -3.65 12.13
N SER A 50 19.70 -4.83 12.46
CA SER A 50 20.21 -6.12 11.97
C SER A 50 19.63 -6.57 10.62
N LEU A 51 18.58 -5.92 10.12
CA LEU A 51 18.05 -6.17 8.79
C LEU A 51 18.83 -5.31 7.78
N GLU A 52 19.98 -5.80 7.32
CA GLU A 52 20.57 -5.27 6.10
C GLU A 52 19.55 -5.39 4.96
N PRO A 53 19.30 -4.30 4.20
CA PRO A 53 18.34 -4.35 3.12
C PRO A 53 18.92 -5.24 2.00
N TYR A 54 18.51 -6.51 2.00
CA TYR A 54 18.86 -7.51 0.99
C TYR A 54 17.85 -7.47 -0.15
N PRO A 55 18.24 -7.75 -1.41
CA PRO A 55 17.30 -7.87 -2.51
C PRO A 55 16.14 -8.83 -2.16
N PRO A 56 14.88 -8.46 -2.45
CA PRO A 56 14.46 -7.35 -3.29
C PRO A 56 14.20 -6.02 -2.53
N GLU A 57 14.46 -5.95 -1.23
CA GLU A 57 14.09 -4.79 -0.40
C GLU A 57 15.03 -3.59 -0.55
N CYS A 58 16.15 -3.77 -1.24
CA CYS A 58 17.02 -2.68 -1.68
C CYS A 58 16.94 -2.46 -3.19
N ARG A 59 17.18 -1.21 -3.57
CA ARG A 59 17.35 -0.81 -4.96
C ARG A 59 18.76 -1.15 -5.42
N THR A 60 18.87 -1.94 -6.48
CA THR A 60 20.15 -2.35 -7.09
C THR A 60 20.66 -1.38 -8.14
N SER A 61 19.78 -0.59 -8.75
CA SER A 61 20.13 0.41 -9.78
C SER A 61 20.02 1.85 -9.26
N THR A 62 20.60 2.82 -9.99
CA THR A 62 20.52 4.25 -9.62
C THR A 62 19.13 4.85 -9.82
N LEU A 63 18.31 4.29 -10.72
CA LEU A 63 16.95 4.77 -10.99
C LEU A 63 15.88 3.92 -10.30
N GLY A 64 16.16 2.64 -10.01
CA GLY A 64 15.23 1.72 -9.36
C GLY A 64 14.10 1.23 -10.24
N LEU A 65 14.32 1.22 -11.55
CA LEU A 65 13.34 0.70 -12.53
C LEU A 65 13.07 -0.79 -12.31
N ASP A 66 14.05 -1.51 -11.75
CA ASP A 66 14.04 -2.94 -11.45
C ASP A 66 13.60 -3.24 -9.99
N TYR A 67 13.26 -2.22 -9.20
CA TYR A 67 12.93 -2.43 -7.80
C TYR A 67 11.59 -3.15 -7.64
N VAL A 68 11.64 -4.36 -7.06
CA VAL A 68 10.46 -5.22 -6.78
C VAL A 68 10.23 -5.47 -5.29
N GLY A 69 10.89 -4.70 -4.42
CA GLY A 69 10.68 -4.78 -2.97
C GLY A 69 9.30 -4.28 -2.54
N HIS A 70 9.01 -4.43 -1.24
CA HIS A 70 7.66 -4.24 -0.69
C HIS A 70 7.50 -2.94 0.11
N LYS A 71 8.47 -2.02 0.02
CA LYS A 71 8.35 -0.71 0.65
C LYS A 71 7.14 0.03 0.08
N SER A 72 6.23 0.51 0.94
CA SER A 72 5.01 1.25 0.54
C SER A 72 4.84 2.57 1.30
N VAL A 73 5.95 3.15 1.76
CA VAL A 73 5.97 4.36 2.59
C VAL A 73 7.01 5.35 2.05
N THR A 74 6.61 6.61 1.89
CA THR A 74 7.50 7.69 1.43
C THR A 74 8.55 8.04 2.50
N LYS A 75 9.54 8.85 2.12
CA LYS A 75 10.58 9.33 3.05
C LYS A 75 9.99 10.12 4.24
N GLU A 76 8.93 10.87 3.98
CA GLU A 76 8.18 11.68 4.96
C GLU A 76 7.22 10.82 5.79
N GLY A 77 7.12 9.53 5.51
CA GLY A 77 6.30 8.59 6.25
C GLY A 77 4.86 8.51 5.77
N TYR A 78 4.50 9.03 4.60
CA TYR A 78 3.15 8.85 4.04
C TYR A 78 3.00 7.48 3.39
N THR A 79 1.80 6.89 3.45
CA THR A 79 1.50 5.66 2.70
C THR A 79 1.41 5.98 1.22
N CYS A 80 2.02 5.15 0.39
CA CYS A 80 1.96 5.27 -1.06
C CYS A 80 0.53 5.08 -1.58
N PHE A 81 0.18 5.81 -2.64
CA PHE A 81 -1.12 5.62 -3.30
C PHE A 81 -1.15 4.29 -4.07
N PRO A 82 -2.29 3.59 -4.11
CA PRO A 82 -2.42 2.36 -4.89
C PRO A 82 -2.27 2.66 -6.39
N TRP A 83 -1.41 1.91 -7.07
CA TRP A 83 -1.16 2.04 -8.50
C TRP A 83 -2.40 1.73 -9.34
N ALA A 84 -3.23 0.78 -8.89
CA ALA A 84 -4.50 0.44 -9.53
C ALA A 84 -5.62 1.47 -9.30
N SER A 85 -5.36 2.56 -8.56
CA SER A 85 -6.36 3.64 -8.41
C SER A 85 -6.66 4.31 -9.75
N SER A 86 -7.89 4.77 -9.94
CA SER A 86 -8.33 5.41 -11.19
C SER A 86 -7.51 6.65 -11.56
N TYR A 87 -6.96 7.35 -10.57
CA TYR A 87 -6.10 8.51 -10.78
C TYR A 87 -4.76 8.14 -11.43
N ILE A 88 -4.18 7.00 -11.04
CA ILE A 88 -2.84 6.57 -11.47
C ILE A 88 -2.90 5.62 -12.68
N HIS A 89 -3.91 4.76 -12.74
CA HIS A 89 -4.07 3.76 -13.81
C HIS A 89 -4.31 4.40 -15.20
N GLN A 90 -4.70 5.67 -15.28
CA GLN A 90 -4.80 6.39 -16.56
C GLN A 90 -3.45 6.90 -17.07
N VAL A 91 -2.45 6.99 -16.19
CA VAL A 91 -1.13 7.59 -16.48
C VAL A 91 -0.12 6.53 -16.88
N PHE A 92 -0.11 5.38 -16.18
CA PHE A 92 0.91 4.34 -16.36
C PHE A 92 0.34 3.03 -16.92
N LYS A 93 1.14 2.35 -17.74
CA LYS A 93 0.83 1.08 -18.39
C LYS A 93 1.48 -0.09 -17.65
N ASN A 94 0.89 -1.28 -17.79
CA ASN A 94 1.42 -2.51 -17.18
C ASN A 94 2.89 -2.80 -17.52
N SER A 95 3.34 -2.48 -18.74
CA SER A 95 4.72 -2.70 -19.20
C SER A 95 5.76 -1.84 -18.49
N GLU A 96 5.35 -0.79 -17.79
CA GLU A 96 6.24 0.13 -17.07
C GLU A 96 6.54 -0.33 -15.64
N PHE A 97 5.92 -1.43 -15.19
CA PHE A 97 6.11 -1.99 -13.86
C PHE A 97 6.96 -3.26 -13.93
N PRO A 98 8.00 -3.39 -13.09
CA PRO A 98 8.78 -4.62 -13.00
C PRO A 98 7.95 -5.81 -12.46
N ASP A 99 6.81 -5.54 -11.82
CA ASP A 99 5.84 -6.55 -11.36
C ASP A 99 5.04 -7.19 -12.50
N GLY A 100 5.15 -6.66 -13.72
CA GLY A 100 4.46 -7.09 -14.93
C GLY A 100 3.05 -6.51 -15.10
N THR A 101 2.40 -6.06 -14.02
CA THR A 101 1.14 -5.30 -14.10
C THR A 101 1.03 -4.25 -13.00
N VAL A 102 0.27 -3.18 -13.27
CA VAL A 102 -0.08 -2.11 -12.32
C VAL A 102 -0.73 -2.70 -11.06
N ALA A 103 -1.59 -3.69 -11.22
CA ALA A 103 -2.30 -4.33 -10.11
C ALA A 103 -1.35 -5.10 -9.16
N ARG A 104 -0.29 -5.71 -9.69
CA ARG A 104 0.68 -6.47 -8.88
C ARG A 104 1.64 -5.58 -8.09
N ALA A 105 1.85 -4.35 -8.54
CA ALA A 105 2.61 -3.34 -7.80
C ALA A 105 1.90 -2.86 -6.52
N VAL A 106 0.57 -3.08 -6.41
CA VAL A 106 -0.27 -2.71 -5.26
C VAL A 106 -0.06 -1.24 -4.86
N ASP A 107 0.65 -0.98 -3.76
CA ASP A 107 1.04 0.31 -3.21
C ASP A 107 2.57 0.39 -2.98
N TYR A 108 3.34 -0.52 -3.57
CA TYR A 108 4.79 -0.56 -3.40
C TYR A 108 5.47 0.56 -4.18
N CYS A 109 6.55 1.12 -3.66
CA CYS A 109 7.32 2.16 -4.33
C CYS A 109 7.85 1.62 -5.67
N ARG A 110 7.57 2.33 -6.77
CA ARG A 110 8.05 2.01 -8.13
C ARG A 110 8.39 3.31 -8.85
N ASN A 111 9.27 3.23 -9.84
CA ASN A 111 9.63 4.36 -10.71
C ASN A 111 9.25 4.05 -12.17
N PRO A 112 7.96 4.06 -12.54
CA PRO A 112 7.53 3.86 -13.92
C PRO A 112 7.84 5.06 -14.83
N SER A 113 8.04 6.26 -14.28
CA SER A 113 8.36 7.49 -15.03
C SER A 113 9.83 7.61 -15.44
N ALA A 114 10.71 6.78 -14.86
CA ALA A 114 12.16 6.89 -14.98
C ALA A 114 12.70 8.29 -14.63
N ASP A 115 12.18 8.87 -13.54
CA ASP A 115 12.68 10.14 -12.99
C ASP A 115 14.04 10.01 -12.28
#